data_AF-A0AAE4LKR7-F1
#
_entry.id   AF-A0AAE4LKR7-F1
#
_cell.length_a   1.000
_cell.length_b   1.000
_cell.length_c   1.000
_cell.angle_alpha   90.00
_cell.angle_beta   90.00
_cell.angle_gamma   90.00
#
_symmetry.space_group_name_H-M   'P 1'
#
loop_
_entity.id
_entity.type
_entity.pdbx_description
1 polymer ?
#
loop_
_entity_poly.entity_id
_entity_poly.type
_entity_poly.pdbx_seq_one_letter_code
_entity_poly.pdbx_strand_id
1 'polypeptide(L)'
;MTETLFMIYSAAAAAVTLWLLGGMAVGRMRRRRRRGRDAVLQRKYLHIVMLALFSGGEEAPRFPLLRRAGARRLLIETVGRLVAATYGLDPAPLRRIVVQYGLDGWLLRRIRFAQGYRRARYLMLLSRLPAGDGVGAEAARYTRSRNRYVRFYALMTQLAAEPATSLRRMAEYDYPFSACEVSEIMAMLRRGLLPIAYEPLVGSPNRNLRMVGLGIVRQFGIEEAERLLLAMVARERVPELGREALYTLCSMRCSLRRREVAGRIASMSRAERKALMRYMAREGYAPAVLRRLFGDRERPYYESLIHSYKRSLVC
;
A
#
# COMPACT_ATOMS: atom_id res chain seq x y z
N MET A 1 -27.98 -23.10 -52.90
CA MET A 1 -27.40 -23.94 -51.82
C MET A 1 -26.45 -23.16 -50.91
N THR A 2 -25.62 -22.25 -51.44
CA THR A 2 -24.69 -21.42 -50.66
C THR A 2 -25.38 -20.39 -49.77
N GLU A 3 -26.45 -19.74 -50.26
CA GLU A 3 -27.20 -18.73 -49.51
C GLU A 3 -27.97 -19.29 -48.31
N THR A 4 -28.59 -20.46 -48.45
CA THR A 4 -29.30 -21.14 -47.36
C THR A 4 -28.35 -21.60 -46.25
N LEU A 5 -27.17 -22.10 -46.60
CA LEU A 5 -26.12 -22.43 -45.63
C LEU A 5 -25.61 -21.19 -44.89
N PHE A 6 -25.38 -20.08 -45.61
CA PHE A 6 -24.95 -18.81 -45.00
C PHE A 6 -26.01 -18.26 -44.02
N MET A 7 -27.29 -18.36 -44.37
CA MET A 7 -28.40 -17.93 -43.54
C MET A 7 -28.51 -18.76 -42.24
N ILE A 8 -28.35 -20.10 -42.34
CA ILE A 8 -28.35 -21.00 -41.19
C ILE A 8 -27.15 -20.71 -40.26
N TYR A 9 -25.95 -20.54 -40.81
CA TYR A 9 -24.75 -20.18 -40.03
C TYR A 9 -24.90 -18.82 -39.33
N SER A 10 -25.46 -17.82 -40.02
CA SER A 10 -25.70 -16.49 -39.46
C SER A 10 -26.73 -16.53 -38.34
N ALA A 11 -27.81 -17.30 -38.50
CA ALA A 11 -28.82 -17.49 -37.47
C ALA A 11 -28.26 -18.24 -36.24
N ALA A 12 -27.45 -19.28 -36.46
CA ALA A 12 -26.78 -20.00 -35.37
C ALA A 12 -25.79 -19.09 -34.62
N ALA A 13 -24.99 -18.29 -35.32
CA ALA A 13 -24.08 -17.33 -34.70
C ALA A 13 -24.83 -16.24 -33.90
N ALA A 14 -25.95 -15.75 -34.43
CA ALA A 14 -26.84 -14.82 -33.72
C ALA A 14 -27.43 -15.43 -32.45
N ALA A 15 -27.85 -16.71 -32.50
CA ALA A 15 -28.37 -17.41 -31.32
C ALA A 15 -27.29 -17.60 -30.24
N VAL A 16 -26.07 -18.01 -30.61
CA VAL A 16 -24.94 -18.17 -29.68
C VAL A 16 -24.56 -16.83 -29.04
N THR A 17 -24.51 -15.75 -29.81
CA THR A 17 -24.19 -14.41 -29.30
C THR A 17 -25.27 -13.90 -28.34
N LEU A 18 -26.55 -14.06 -28.67
CA LEU A 18 -27.65 -13.72 -27.77
C LEU A 18 -27.62 -14.54 -26.46
N TRP A 19 -27.30 -15.82 -26.53
CA TRP A 19 -27.14 -16.68 -25.35
C TRP A 19 -25.99 -16.22 -24.45
N LEU A 20 -24.82 -15.90 -25.02
CA LEU A 20 -23.68 -15.38 -24.28
C LEU A 20 -23.99 -14.00 -23.65
N LEU A 21 -24.65 -13.10 -24.38
CA LEU A 21 -25.07 -11.80 -23.89
C LEU A 21 -26.09 -11.93 -22.75
N GLY A 22 -27.07 -12.83 -22.89
CA GLY A 22 -28.03 -13.16 -21.84
C GLY A 22 -27.35 -13.71 -20.59
N GLY A 23 -26.42 -14.66 -20.76
CA GLY A 23 -25.61 -15.20 -19.66
C GLY A 23 -24.79 -14.14 -18.94
N MET A 24 -24.16 -13.22 -19.68
CA MET A 24 -23.43 -12.08 -19.11
C MET A 24 -24.35 -11.11 -18.38
N ALA A 25 -25.53 -10.81 -18.91
CA ALA A 25 -26.52 -9.93 -18.30
C ALA A 25 -27.02 -10.52 -16.97
N VAL A 26 -27.44 -11.79 -16.97
CA VAL A 26 -27.85 -12.51 -15.75
C VAL A 26 -26.69 -12.59 -14.76
N GLY A 27 -25.47 -12.87 -15.23
CA GLY A 27 -24.25 -12.89 -14.42
C GLY A 27 -23.98 -11.53 -13.75
N ARG A 28 -24.09 -10.42 -14.49
CA ARG A 28 -23.96 -9.06 -13.94
C ARG A 28 -25.06 -8.75 -12.95
N MET A 29 -26.32 -9.08 -13.24
CA MET A 29 -27.44 -8.86 -12.32
C MET A 29 -27.25 -9.65 -11.01
N ARG A 30 -26.88 -10.93 -11.09
CA ARG A 30 -26.58 -11.75 -9.91
C ARG A 30 -25.41 -11.18 -9.11
N ARG A 31 -24.34 -10.72 -9.77
CA ARG A 31 -23.20 -10.05 -9.11
C ARG A 31 -23.62 -8.74 -8.45
N ARG A 32 -24.45 -7.93 -9.11
CA ARG A 32 -24.97 -6.65 -8.57
C ARG A 32 -25.85 -6.90 -7.35
N ARG A 33 -26.79 -7.85 -7.42
CA ARG A 33 -27.62 -8.24 -6.26
C ARG A 33 -26.78 -8.75 -5.10
N ARG A 34 -25.78 -9.61 -5.37
CA ARG A 34 -24.84 -10.08 -4.34
C ARG A 34 -24.05 -8.93 -3.71
N ARG A 35 -23.50 -8.01 -4.52
CA ARG A 35 -22.80 -6.82 -4.02
C ARG A 35 -23.70 -5.93 -3.16
N GLY A 36 -24.95 -5.72 -3.56
CA GLY A 36 -25.92 -4.97 -2.76
C GLY A 36 -26.18 -5.63 -1.40
N ARG A 37 -26.45 -6.94 -1.38
CA ARG A 37 -26.64 -7.69 -0.13
C ARG A 37 -25.39 -7.70 0.75
N ASP A 38 -24.21 -7.83 0.15
CA ASP A 38 -22.94 -7.83 0.87
C ASP A 38 -22.61 -6.44 1.43
N ALA A 39 -22.95 -5.36 0.73
CA ALA A 39 -22.79 -3.99 1.21
C ALA A 39 -23.71 -3.70 2.41
N VAL A 40 -24.96 -4.14 2.36
CA VAL A 40 -25.89 -4.03 3.51
C VAL A 40 -25.35 -4.80 4.71
N LEU A 41 -24.88 -6.04 4.50
CA LEU A 41 -24.33 -6.85 5.58
C LEU A 41 -23.04 -6.25 6.16
N GLN A 42 -22.17 -5.71 5.29
CA GLN A 42 -20.96 -5.01 5.73
C GLN A 42 -21.27 -3.78 6.58
N ARG A 43 -22.28 -2.97 6.19
CA ARG A 43 -22.73 -1.84 7.03
C ARG A 43 -23.25 -2.30 8.39
N LYS A 44 -24.02 -3.38 8.43
CA LYS A 44 -24.50 -3.98 9.70
C LYS A 44 -23.34 -4.45 10.57
N TYR A 45 -22.35 -5.14 10.00
CA TYR A 45 -21.17 -5.57 10.75
C TYR A 45 -20.35 -4.40 11.26
N LEU A 46 -20.15 -3.37 10.44
CA LEU A 46 -19.45 -2.16 10.87
C LEU A 46 -20.17 -1.52 12.06
N HIS A 47 -21.50 -1.37 11.99
CA HIS A 47 -22.29 -0.83 13.07
C HIS A 47 -22.18 -1.65 14.36
N ILE A 48 -22.25 -2.99 14.27
CA ILE A 48 -22.07 -3.88 15.42
C ILE A 48 -20.67 -3.73 16.04
N VAL A 49 -19.62 -3.70 15.21
CA VAL A 49 -18.24 -3.53 15.71
C VAL A 49 -18.07 -2.17 16.37
N MET A 50 -18.58 -1.09 15.75
CA MET A 50 -18.50 0.25 16.33
C MET A 50 -19.22 0.33 17.68
N LEU A 51 -20.43 -0.24 17.79
CA LEU A 51 -21.15 -0.30 19.06
C LEU A 51 -20.36 -1.04 20.14
N ALA A 52 -19.74 -2.17 19.79
CA ALA A 52 -18.90 -2.93 20.73
C ALA A 52 -17.64 -2.16 21.15
N LEU A 53 -17.06 -1.36 20.25
CA LEU A 53 -15.93 -0.48 20.60
C LEU A 53 -16.35 0.65 21.54
N PHE A 54 -17.54 1.22 21.37
CA PHE A 54 -18.06 2.29 22.22
C PHE A 54 -18.55 1.80 23.58
N SER A 55 -19.16 0.61 23.66
CA SER A 55 -19.71 0.09 24.91
C SER A 55 -18.64 -0.44 25.87
N GLY A 56 -17.41 -0.66 25.40
CA GLY A 56 -16.33 -1.22 26.23
C GLY A 56 -16.57 -2.64 26.74
N GLY A 57 -17.61 -3.32 26.25
CA GLY A 57 -18.03 -4.62 26.77
C GLY A 57 -16.96 -5.71 26.61
N GLU A 58 -16.85 -6.58 27.62
CA GLU A 58 -15.92 -7.70 27.61
C GLU A 58 -16.35 -8.82 26.65
N GLU A 59 -17.65 -9.01 26.47
CA GLU A 59 -18.20 -10.02 25.57
C GLU A 59 -18.11 -9.60 24.09
N ALA A 60 -17.71 -10.52 23.21
CA ALA A 60 -17.71 -10.21 21.78
C ALA A 60 -19.13 -10.25 21.20
N PRO A 61 -19.48 -9.27 20.34
CA PRO A 61 -20.83 -9.12 19.83
C PRO A 61 -21.23 -10.28 18.91
N ARG A 62 -22.55 -10.52 18.82
CA ARG A 62 -23.13 -11.52 17.92
C ARG A 62 -23.25 -10.97 16.49
N PHE A 63 -22.69 -11.69 15.52
CA PHE A 63 -22.80 -11.32 14.11
C PHE A 63 -23.83 -12.18 13.37
N PRO A 64 -24.86 -11.58 12.76
CA PRO A 64 -25.88 -12.33 12.04
C PRO A 64 -25.32 -12.95 10.75
N LEU A 65 -25.86 -14.10 10.33
CA LEU A 65 -25.56 -14.73 9.04
C LEU A 65 -24.09 -15.14 8.82
N LEU A 66 -23.29 -15.32 9.87
CA LEU A 66 -21.88 -15.73 9.72
C LEU A 66 -21.67 -17.07 9.01
N ARG A 67 -22.66 -17.98 9.07
CA ARG A 67 -22.63 -19.26 8.33
C ARG A 67 -22.78 -19.09 6.81
N ARG A 68 -23.29 -17.94 6.34
CA ARG A 68 -23.47 -17.66 4.91
C ARG A 68 -22.11 -17.57 4.22
N ALA A 69 -22.03 -18.14 3.01
CA ALA A 69 -20.85 -18.02 2.17
C ALA A 69 -20.43 -16.55 1.97
N GLY A 70 -19.18 -16.24 2.30
CA GLY A 70 -18.61 -14.89 2.19
C GLY A 70 -18.80 -13.99 3.41
N ALA A 71 -19.70 -14.33 4.34
CA ALA A 71 -19.97 -13.50 5.53
C ALA A 71 -18.75 -13.34 6.43
N ARG A 72 -18.01 -14.42 6.71
CA ARG A 72 -16.74 -14.34 7.47
C ARG A 72 -15.72 -13.42 6.79
N ARG A 73 -15.61 -13.48 5.46
CA ARG A 73 -14.72 -12.58 4.69
C ARG A 73 -15.15 -11.12 4.86
N LEU A 74 -16.46 -10.82 4.86
CA LEU A 74 -16.95 -9.46 5.08
C LEU A 74 -16.64 -8.96 6.49
N LEU A 75 -16.76 -9.82 7.50
CA LEU A 75 -16.37 -9.47 8.87
C LEU A 75 -14.87 -9.18 8.96
N ILE A 76 -14.02 -10.05 8.40
CA ILE A 76 -12.57 -9.84 8.28
C ILE A 76 -12.25 -8.51 7.60
N GLU A 77 -12.88 -8.22 6.46
CA GLU A 77 -12.66 -6.97 5.74
C GLU A 77 -13.11 -5.76 6.55
N THR A 78 -14.14 -5.90 7.38
CA THR A 78 -14.65 -4.82 8.23
C THR A 78 -13.70 -4.53 9.38
N VAL A 79 -13.30 -5.57 10.13
CA VAL A 79 -12.31 -5.47 11.21
C VAL A 79 -10.98 -4.94 10.68
N GLY A 80 -10.46 -5.53 9.60
CA GLY A 80 -9.17 -5.11 9.02
C GLY A 80 -9.19 -3.68 8.46
N ARG A 81 -10.34 -3.18 7.97
CA ARG A 81 -10.47 -1.77 7.57
C ARG A 81 -10.47 -0.84 8.78
N LEU A 82 -11.15 -1.20 9.86
CA LEU A 82 -11.14 -0.40 11.09
C LEU A 82 -9.72 -0.28 11.67
N VAL A 83 -9.01 -1.41 11.76
CA VAL A 83 -7.60 -1.44 12.20
C VAL A 83 -6.71 -0.61 11.28
N ALA A 84 -6.93 -0.68 9.96
CA ALA A 84 -6.14 0.07 9.00
C ALA A 84 -6.42 1.59 9.02
N ALA A 85 -7.63 2.01 9.40
CA ALA A 85 -8.08 3.39 9.32
C ALA A 85 -8.02 4.15 10.65
N THR A 86 -7.94 3.46 11.78
CA THR A 86 -8.08 4.08 13.11
C THR A 86 -6.75 4.07 13.86
N TYR A 87 -6.16 5.25 14.04
CA TYR A 87 -4.92 5.43 14.81
C TYR A 87 -5.21 5.38 16.31
N GLY A 88 -4.34 4.72 17.09
CA GLY A 88 -4.49 4.62 18.55
C GLY A 88 -5.66 3.75 19.02
N LEU A 89 -6.28 2.97 18.12
CA LEU A 89 -7.35 2.04 18.49
C LEU A 89 -6.81 0.90 19.36
N ASP A 90 -7.40 0.69 20.54
CA ASP A 90 -7.14 -0.51 21.34
C ASP A 90 -7.53 -1.76 20.53
N PRO A 91 -6.57 -2.65 20.20
CA PRO A 91 -6.86 -3.84 19.43
C PRO A 91 -7.62 -4.90 20.23
N ALA A 92 -7.71 -4.81 21.56
CA ALA A 92 -8.23 -5.89 22.40
C ALA A 92 -9.69 -6.30 22.06
N PRO A 93 -10.66 -5.38 21.90
CA PRO A 93 -12.03 -5.76 21.52
C PRO A 93 -12.09 -6.42 20.14
N LEU A 94 -11.28 -5.94 19.20
CA LEU A 94 -11.18 -6.52 17.86
C LEU A 94 -10.50 -7.90 17.88
N ARG A 95 -9.49 -8.09 18.74
CA ARG A 95 -8.85 -9.40 18.96
C ARG A 95 -9.84 -10.41 19.51
N ARG A 96 -10.70 -10.02 20.46
CA ARG A 96 -11.79 -10.88 20.97
C ARG A 96 -12.71 -11.37 19.85
N ILE A 97 -13.12 -10.47 18.94
CA ILE A 97 -13.91 -10.84 17.76
C ILE A 97 -13.13 -11.81 16.85
N VAL A 98 -11.86 -11.53 16.57
CA VAL A 98 -11.03 -12.40 15.71
C VAL A 98 -10.92 -13.81 16.28
N VAL A 99 -10.64 -13.93 17.58
CA VAL A 99 -10.48 -15.19 18.30
C VAL A 99 -11.80 -15.95 18.40
N GLN A 100 -12.87 -15.32 18.89
CA GLN A 100 -14.18 -15.97 19.09
C GLN A 100 -14.74 -16.57 17.78
N TYR A 101 -14.51 -15.91 16.66
CA TYR A 101 -15.00 -16.36 15.36
C TYR A 101 -13.94 -17.10 14.51
N GLY A 102 -12.74 -17.33 15.04
CA GLY A 102 -11.63 -18.04 14.39
C GLY A 102 -11.29 -17.47 13.01
N LEU A 103 -11.27 -16.14 12.90
CA LEU A 103 -11.17 -15.44 11.61
C LEU A 103 -9.78 -15.60 10.97
N ASP A 104 -8.74 -15.53 11.78
CA ASP A 104 -7.34 -15.78 11.41
C ASP A 104 -7.11 -17.23 10.97
N GLY A 105 -7.56 -18.22 11.76
CA GLY A 105 -7.48 -19.63 11.40
C GLY A 105 -8.31 -19.97 10.14
N TRP A 106 -9.43 -19.27 9.93
CA TRP A 106 -10.17 -19.35 8.67
C TRP A 106 -9.36 -18.81 7.48
N LEU A 107 -8.67 -17.67 7.64
CA LEU A 107 -7.78 -17.13 6.60
C LEU A 107 -6.59 -18.03 6.32
N LEU A 108 -5.90 -18.54 7.34
CA LEU A 108 -4.76 -19.46 7.19
C LEU A 108 -5.14 -20.70 6.37
N ARG A 109 -6.29 -21.31 6.66
CA ARG A 109 -6.81 -22.42 5.86
C ARG A 109 -7.03 -22.01 4.40
N ARG A 110 -7.55 -20.80 4.13
CA ARG A 110 -7.75 -20.30 2.76
C ARG A 110 -6.43 -19.98 2.06
N ILE A 111 -5.43 -19.45 2.78
CA ILE A 111 -4.10 -19.12 2.26
C ILE A 111 -3.39 -20.38 1.77
N ARG A 112 -3.48 -21.47 2.51
CA ARG A 112 -2.88 -22.77 2.17
C ARG A 112 -3.31 -23.29 0.79
N PHE A 113 -4.60 -23.14 0.47
CA PHE A 113 -5.16 -23.62 -0.81
C PHE A 113 -5.25 -22.55 -1.91
N ALA A 114 -5.15 -21.27 -1.56
CA ALA A 114 -5.16 -20.18 -2.54
C ALA A 114 -3.82 -20.11 -3.29
N GLN A 115 -3.83 -19.56 -4.50
CA GLN A 115 -2.62 -19.30 -5.30
C GLN A 115 -2.59 -17.85 -5.78
N GLY A 116 -1.38 -17.37 -6.13
CA GLY A 116 -1.14 -16.05 -6.72
C GLY A 116 -1.81 -14.90 -5.96
N TYR A 117 -2.52 -14.05 -6.70
CA TYR A 117 -3.20 -12.86 -6.16
C TYR A 117 -4.28 -13.17 -5.12
N ARG A 118 -4.93 -14.34 -5.18
CA ARG A 118 -5.91 -14.72 -4.15
C ARG A 118 -5.21 -14.98 -2.82
N ARG A 119 -4.05 -15.64 -2.83
CA ARG A 119 -3.23 -15.85 -1.63
C ARG A 119 -2.72 -14.52 -1.09
N ALA A 120 -2.19 -13.67 -1.96
CA ALA A 120 -1.73 -12.34 -1.58
C ALA A 120 -2.83 -11.51 -0.91
N ARG A 121 -4.05 -11.53 -1.45
CA ARG A 121 -5.21 -10.85 -0.84
C ARG A 121 -5.52 -11.38 0.56
N TYR A 122 -5.46 -12.69 0.78
CA TYR A 122 -5.72 -13.23 2.12
C TYR A 122 -4.61 -12.90 3.11
N LEU A 123 -3.34 -12.91 2.70
CA LEU A 123 -2.22 -12.45 3.53
C LEU A 123 -2.33 -10.96 3.86
N MET A 124 -2.71 -10.12 2.89
CA MET A 124 -2.98 -8.69 3.13
C MET A 124 -4.10 -8.47 4.16
N LEU A 125 -5.16 -9.29 4.11
CA LEU A 125 -6.22 -9.20 5.11
C LEU A 125 -5.72 -9.65 6.48
N LEU A 126 -4.92 -10.72 6.52
CA LEU A 126 -4.36 -11.27 7.75
C LEU A 126 -3.39 -10.29 8.44
N SER A 127 -2.55 -9.58 7.68
CA SER A 127 -1.63 -8.55 8.19
C SER A 127 -2.33 -7.31 8.75
N ARG A 128 -3.65 -7.22 8.63
CA ARG A 128 -4.48 -6.12 9.14
C ARG A 128 -5.40 -6.56 10.29
N LEU A 129 -5.39 -7.84 10.66
CA LEU A 129 -6.15 -8.31 11.82
C LEU A 129 -5.27 -8.29 13.07
N PRO A 130 -5.84 -8.00 14.26
CA PRO A 130 -5.21 -8.31 15.53
C PRO A 130 -5.28 -9.82 15.75
N ALA A 131 -4.45 -10.55 15.02
CA ALA A 131 -4.45 -12.00 14.95
C ALA A 131 -3.89 -12.62 16.24
N GLY A 132 -4.19 -13.91 16.45
CA GLY A 132 -3.60 -14.67 17.55
C GLY A 132 -2.12 -15.02 17.32
N ASP A 133 -1.53 -15.64 18.34
CA ASP A 133 -0.12 -16.01 18.35
C ASP A 133 0.18 -17.09 17.29
N GLY A 134 1.41 -17.15 16.79
CA GLY A 134 1.84 -18.14 15.78
C GLY A 134 1.46 -17.81 14.34
N VAL A 135 0.59 -16.84 14.09
CA VAL A 135 0.22 -16.40 12.73
C VAL A 135 1.42 -15.90 11.92
N GLY A 136 2.38 -15.24 12.57
CA GLY A 136 3.64 -14.83 11.97
C GLY A 136 4.47 -16.02 11.46
N ALA A 137 4.65 -17.04 12.30
CA ALA A 137 5.35 -18.27 11.93
C ALA A 137 4.69 -18.99 10.75
N GLU A 138 3.36 -19.07 10.77
CA GLU A 138 2.58 -19.65 9.68
C GLU A 138 2.75 -18.89 8.36
N ALA A 139 2.84 -17.57 8.41
CA ALA A 139 3.07 -16.73 7.24
C ALA A 139 4.52 -16.83 6.70
N ALA A 140 5.50 -17.16 7.55
CA ALA A 140 6.92 -17.21 7.21
C ALA A 140 7.22 -18.08 5.98
N ARG A 141 6.48 -19.18 5.79
CA ARG A 141 6.63 -20.09 4.63
C ARG A 141 6.42 -19.41 3.27
N TYR A 142 5.77 -18.24 3.25
CA TYR A 142 5.41 -17.53 2.02
C TYR A 142 6.34 -16.36 1.68
N THR A 143 7.30 -16.02 2.54
CA THR A 143 8.26 -14.91 2.33
C THR A 143 9.21 -15.15 1.15
N ARG A 144 9.42 -16.41 0.77
CA ARG A 144 10.22 -16.81 -0.41
C ARG A 144 9.38 -17.07 -1.66
N SER A 145 8.11 -16.65 -1.68
CA SER A 145 7.26 -16.85 -2.84
C SER A 145 7.76 -16.07 -4.06
N ARG A 146 7.73 -16.71 -5.24
CA ARG A 146 7.98 -16.06 -6.53
C ARG A 146 7.04 -14.87 -6.79
N ASN A 147 5.82 -14.91 -6.24
CA ASN A 147 4.87 -13.80 -6.37
C ASN A 147 5.18 -12.69 -5.35
N ARG A 148 5.47 -11.47 -5.85
CA ARG A 148 5.85 -10.29 -5.04
C ARG A 148 4.85 -9.96 -3.94
N TYR A 149 3.57 -9.91 -4.29
CA TYR A 149 2.54 -9.57 -3.31
C TYR A 149 2.37 -10.65 -2.25
N VAL A 150 2.55 -11.93 -2.61
CA VAL A 150 2.50 -13.03 -1.62
C VAL A 150 3.64 -12.89 -0.61
N ARG A 151 4.88 -12.73 -1.07
CA ARG A 151 6.02 -12.60 -0.16
C ARG A 151 5.99 -11.33 0.67
N PHE A 152 5.58 -10.21 0.08
CA PHE A 152 5.48 -8.95 0.81
C PHE A 152 4.38 -9.00 1.88
N TYR A 153 3.18 -9.48 1.57
CA TYR A 153 2.13 -9.57 2.59
C TYR A 153 2.37 -10.69 3.61
N ALA A 154 3.19 -11.68 3.28
CA ALA A 154 3.73 -12.62 4.28
C ALA A 154 4.64 -11.91 5.28
N LEU A 155 5.59 -11.10 4.80
CA LEU A 155 6.42 -10.24 5.65
C LEU A 155 5.54 -9.31 6.50
N MET A 156 4.60 -8.58 5.90
CA MET A 156 3.70 -7.67 6.64
C MET A 156 2.89 -8.40 7.72
N THR A 157 2.52 -9.67 7.49
CA THR A 157 1.85 -10.49 8.52
C THR A 157 2.80 -10.79 9.68
N GLN A 158 4.07 -11.08 9.40
CA GLN A 158 5.09 -11.27 10.45
C GLN A 158 5.35 -9.98 11.23
N LEU A 159 5.47 -8.83 10.55
CA LEU A 159 5.68 -7.54 11.21
C LEU A 159 4.51 -7.19 12.14
N ALA A 160 3.27 -7.48 11.72
CA ALA A 160 2.07 -7.25 12.52
C ALA A 160 1.98 -8.18 13.74
N ALA A 161 2.42 -9.44 13.59
CA ALA A 161 2.36 -10.45 14.65
C ALA A 161 3.48 -10.28 15.69
N GLU A 162 4.68 -9.89 15.26
CA GLU A 162 5.87 -9.77 16.11
C GLU A 162 6.60 -8.42 15.90
N PRO A 163 5.99 -7.28 16.31
CA PRO A 163 6.55 -5.94 16.14
C PRO A 163 8.02 -5.79 16.56
N ALA A 164 8.40 -6.40 17.69
CA ALA A 164 9.75 -6.31 18.25
C ALA A 164 10.84 -6.85 17.33
N THR A 165 10.52 -7.78 16.43
CA THR A 165 11.50 -8.37 15.48
C THR A 165 11.47 -7.70 14.11
N SER A 166 10.65 -6.67 13.92
CA SER A 166 10.35 -6.09 12.60
C SER A 166 11.58 -5.58 11.86
N LEU A 167 12.51 -4.92 12.56
CA LEU A 167 13.75 -4.43 11.97
C LEU A 167 14.59 -5.56 11.39
N ARG A 168 14.79 -6.62 12.17
CA ARG A 168 15.50 -7.82 11.72
C ARG A 168 14.81 -8.44 10.51
N ARG A 169 13.49 -8.61 10.55
CA ARG A 169 12.72 -9.19 9.44
C ARG A 169 12.78 -8.37 8.15
N MET A 170 12.74 -7.04 8.25
CA MET A 170 12.89 -6.16 7.08
C MET A 170 14.33 -6.19 6.53
N ALA A 171 15.33 -6.35 7.40
CA ALA A 171 16.73 -6.50 6.99
C ALA A 171 17.00 -7.85 6.31
N GLU A 172 16.42 -8.94 6.84
CA GLU A 172 16.48 -10.31 6.28
C GLU A 172 15.67 -10.48 4.99
N TYR A 173 14.85 -9.49 4.61
CA TYR A 173 14.04 -9.58 3.39
C TYR A 173 14.89 -9.34 2.15
N ASP A 174 15.11 -10.39 1.38
CA ASP A 174 16.04 -10.43 0.23
C ASP A 174 15.71 -9.46 -0.91
N TYR A 175 14.47 -8.96 -0.98
CA TYR A 175 14.01 -8.19 -2.13
C TYR A 175 13.95 -6.69 -1.83
N PRO A 176 14.32 -5.82 -2.80
CA PRO A 176 14.24 -4.39 -2.62
C PRO A 176 12.79 -3.92 -2.48
N PHE A 177 12.50 -3.19 -1.39
CA PHE A 177 11.21 -2.54 -1.25
C PHE A 177 10.99 -1.49 -2.34
N SER A 178 9.78 -1.50 -2.89
CA SER A 178 9.25 -0.44 -3.75
C SER A 178 8.63 0.68 -2.91
N ALA A 179 8.41 1.85 -3.53
CA ALA A 179 7.70 2.95 -2.89
C ALA A 179 6.30 2.56 -2.35
N CYS A 180 5.58 1.67 -3.03
CA CYS A 180 4.29 1.16 -2.58
C CYS A 180 4.42 0.28 -1.32
N GLU A 181 5.41 -0.60 -1.27
CA GLU A 181 5.69 -1.45 -0.11
C GLU A 181 6.16 -0.61 1.09
N VAL A 182 7.02 0.38 0.87
CA VAL A 182 7.40 1.35 1.91
C VAL A 182 6.16 2.08 2.44
N SER A 183 5.23 2.49 1.57
CA SER A 183 3.99 3.17 1.99
C SER A 183 3.09 2.28 2.85
N GLU A 184 3.00 0.97 2.57
CA GLU A 184 2.26 0.02 3.41
C GLU A 184 2.94 -0.20 4.78
N ILE A 185 4.28 -0.22 4.82
CA ILE A 185 5.05 -0.25 6.08
C ILE A 185 4.80 1.04 6.87
N MET A 186 4.82 2.21 6.21
CA MET A 186 4.51 3.50 6.85
C MET A 186 3.10 3.53 7.42
N ALA A 187 2.13 2.96 6.70
CA ALA A 187 0.77 2.83 7.22
C ALA A 187 0.72 2.00 8.51
N MET A 188 1.56 0.96 8.66
CA MET A 188 1.71 0.19 9.90
C MET A 188 2.35 0.99 11.02
N LEU A 189 3.41 1.74 10.71
CA LEU A 189 4.09 2.59 11.67
C LEU A 189 3.17 3.69 12.21
N ARG A 190 2.38 4.36 11.37
CA ARG A 190 1.41 5.38 11.83
C ARG A 190 0.38 4.83 12.81
N ARG A 191 0.08 3.52 12.75
CA ARG A 191 -0.83 2.84 13.70
C ARG A 191 -0.17 2.55 15.06
N GLY A 192 1.08 2.95 15.27
CA GLY A 192 1.82 2.67 16.50
C GLY A 192 2.29 1.21 16.61
N LEU A 193 2.22 0.44 15.51
CA LEU A 193 2.56 -0.99 15.53
C LEU A 193 4.06 -1.25 15.40
N LEU A 194 4.86 -0.27 14.97
CA LEU A 194 6.29 -0.44 14.75
C LEU A 194 7.08 0.56 15.61
N PRO A 195 7.80 0.11 16.65
CA PRO A 195 8.61 0.99 17.50
C PRO A 195 9.96 1.28 16.84
N ILE A 196 9.96 2.14 15.83
CA ILE A 196 11.13 2.35 14.96
C ILE A 196 11.49 3.83 14.87
N ALA A 197 12.74 4.17 15.22
CA ALA A 197 13.35 5.48 15.00
C ALA A 197 14.00 5.56 13.59
N TYR A 198 14.16 6.78 13.05
CA TYR A 198 14.62 6.95 11.67
C TYR A 198 16.16 6.98 11.55
N GLU A 199 16.88 7.49 12.54
CA GLU A 199 18.32 7.71 12.49
C GLU A 199 19.09 6.38 12.28
N PRO A 200 18.80 5.30 13.05
CA PRO A 200 19.47 4.02 12.85
C PRO A 200 19.17 3.40 11.48
N LEU A 201 18.00 3.74 10.91
CA LEU A 201 17.59 3.24 9.60
C LEU A 201 18.30 3.94 8.46
N VAL A 202 18.36 5.28 8.48
CA VAL A 202 19.01 6.08 7.43
C VAL A 202 20.51 5.75 7.35
N GLY A 203 21.14 5.52 8.51
CA GLY A 203 22.54 5.12 8.63
C GLY A 203 22.82 3.62 8.45
N SER A 204 21.79 2.78 8.29
CA SER A 204 21.94 1.33 8.18
C SER A 204 22.74 0.93 6.92
N PRO A 205 23.54 -0.15 6.95
CA PRO A 205 24.10 -0.72 5.72
C PRO A 205 23.03 -1.39 4.83
N ASN A 206 21.84 -1.70 5.38
CA ASN A 206 20.80 -2.40 4.65
C ASN A 206 19.93 -1.45 3.82
N ARG A 207 19.86 -1.67 2.50
CA ARG A 207 19.08 -0.85 1.56
C ARG A 207 17.61 -0.71 1.96
N ASN A 208 16.96 -1.79 2.38
CA ASN A 208 15.54 -1.78 2.72
C ASN A 208 15.27 -0.94 3.97
N LEU A 209 16.11 -1.08 5.00
CA LEU A 209 16.03 -0.25 6.20
C LEU A 209 16.22 1.23 5.86
N ARG A 210 17.19 1.59 5.03
CA ARG A 210 17.39 2.98 4.60
C ARG A 210 16.19 3.54 3.85
N MET A 211 15.59 2.77 2.95
CA MET A 211 14.37 3.17 2.24
C MET A 211 13.20 3.42 3.19
N VAL A 212 13.05 2.58 4.22
CA VAL A 212 12.06 2.78 5.29
C VAL A 212 12.38 4.04 6.10
N GLY A 213 13.64 4.26 6.48
CA GLY A 213 14.09 5.45 7.21
C GLY A 213 13.82 6.75 6.44
N LEU A 214 14.16 6.80 5.16
CA LEU A 214 13.81 7.92 4.27
C LEU A 214 12.29 8.12 4.17
N GLY A 215 11.53 7.02 4.13
CA GLY A 215 10.06 7.04 4.16
C GLY A 215 9.51 7.69 5.43
N ILE A 216 10.06 7.36 6.60
CA ILE A 216 9.67 7.96 7.90
C ILE A 216 9.96 9.46 7.87
N VAL A 217 11.19 9.85 7.55
CA VAL A 217 11.60 11.26 7.49
C VAL A 217 10.68 12.06 6.57
N ARG A 218 10.39 11.54 5.37
CA ARG A 218 9.48 12.19 4.41
C ARG A 218 8.04 12.29 4.93
N GLN A 219 7.55 11.23 5.55
CA GLN A 219 6.14 11.10 5.95
C GLN A 219 5.80 11.97 7.16
N PHE A 220 6.76 12.19 8.07
CA PHE A 220 6.58 13.00 9.28
C PHE A 220 7.23 14.38 9.19
N GLY A 221 7.99 14.68 8.13
CA GLY A 221 8.61 15.99 7.94
C GLY A 221 9.69 16.29 8.99
N ILE A 222 10.58 15.32 9.25
CA ILE A 222 11.59 15.44 10.32
C ILE A 222 12.74 16.34 9.83
N GLU A 223 12.70 17.61 10.21
CA GLU A 223 13.66 18.63 9.77
C GLU A 223 15.09 18.36 10.26
N GLU A 224 15.23 17.76 11.45
CA GLU A 224 16.51 17.38 12.07
C GLU A 224 17.29 16.38 11.20
N ALA A 225 16.61 15.68 10.29
CA ALA A 225 17.23 14.77 9.35
C ALA A 225 17.98 15.48 8.20
N GLU A 226 17.81 16.80 7.99
CA GLU A 226 18.39 17.54 6.85
C GLU A 226 19.89 17.26 6.70
N ARG A 227 20.66 17.33 7.80
CA ARG A 227 22.11 17.10 7.78
C ARG A 227 22.46 15.69 7.31
N LEU A 228 21.72 14.68 7.76
CA LEU A 228 21.92 13.29 7.37
C LEU A 228 21.57 13.08 5.90
N LEU A 229 20.48 13.68 5.43
CA LEU A 229 20.05 13.62 4.04
C LEU A 229 21.04 14.31 3.10
N LEU A 230 21.56 15.48 3.45
CA LEU A 230 22.60 16.19 2.67
C LEU A 230 23.88 15.35 2.56
N ALA A 231 24.32 14.73 3.66
CA ALA A 231 25.46 13.83 3.63
C ALA A 231 25.22 12.62 2.71
N MET A 232 24.01 12.06 2.73
CA MET A 232 23.60 10.97 1.84
C MET A 232 23.57 11.43 0.37
N VAL A 233 22.97 12.58 0.06
CA VAL A 233 22.96 13.16 -1.29
C VAL A 233 24.38 13.37 -1.82
N ALA A 234 25.32 13.80 -0.97
CA ALA A 234 26.71 14.02 -1.36
C ALA A 234 27.50 12.73 -1.58
N ARG A 235 27.38 11.76 -0.66
CA ARG A 235 28.32 10.63 -0.55
C ARG A 235 27.76 9.29 -1.01
N GLU A 236 26.45 9.19 -1.22
CA GLU A 236 25.82 7.90 -1.52
C GLU A 236 26.25 7.35 -2.88
N ARG A 237 26.76 6.11 -2.87
CA ARG A 237 27.25 5.41 -4.05
C ARG A 237 26.11 4.71 -4.80
N VAL A 238 25.05 4.30 -4.10
CA VAL A 238 23.86 3.69 -4.72
C VAL A 238 22.98 4.81 -5.31
N PRO A 239 22.87 4.94 -6.65
CA PRO A 239 22.22 6.11 -7.26
C PRO A 239 20.77 6.29 -6.83
N GLU A 240 20.04 5.18 -6.68
CA GLU A 240 18.66 5.17 -6.21
C GLU A 240 18.51 5.77 -4.81
N LEU A 241 19.38 5.40 -3.86
CA LEU A 241 19.31 5.89 -2.49
C LEU A 241 19.66 7.38 -2.41
N GLY A 242 20.66 7.84 -3.17
CA GLY A 242 20.98 9.27 -3.27
C GLY A 242 19.83 10.09 -3.87
N ARG A 243 19.14 9.54 -4.88
CA ARG A 243 17.94 10.15 -5.47
C ARG A 243 16.78 10.19 -4.49
N GLU A 244 16.53 9.14 -3.72
CA GLU A 244 15.47 9.11 -2.72
C GLU A 244 15.75 10.07 -1.55
N ALA A 245 17.01 10.24 -1.16
CA ALA A 245 17.40 11.26 -0.19
C ALA A 245 17.12 12.67 -0.73
N LEU A 246 17.44 12.93 -2.01
CA LEU A 246 17.13 14.20 -2.67
C LEU A 246 15.62 14.46 -2.75
N TYR A 247 14.81 13.46 -3.12
CA TYR A 247 13.35 13.60 -3.14
C TYR A 247 12.78 13.85 -1.74
N THR A 248 13.40 13.27 -0.71
CA THR A 248 13.03 13.52 0.69
C THR A 248 13.31 14.96 1.08
N LEU A 249 14.51 15.50 0.78
CA LEU A 249 14.81 16.93 0.95
C LEU A 249 13.81 17.83 0.21
N CYS A 250 13.42 17.45 -1.01
CA CYS A 250 12.42 18.21 -1.77
C CYS A 250 11.04 18.22 -1.08
N SER A 251 10.57 17.08 -0.57
CA SER A 251 9.29 17.03 0.13
C SER A 251 9.29 17.76 1.47
N MET A 252 10.43 17.78 2.17
CA MET A 252 10.60 18.58 3.38
C MET A 252 10.79 20.07 3.09
N ARG A 253 10.83 20.48 1.81
CA ARG A 253 11.03 21.87 1.37
C ARG A 253 12.31 22.52 1.90
N CYS A 254 13.33 21.72 2.20
CA CYS A 254 14.64 22.20 2.64
C CYS A 254 15.30 23.09 1.57
N SER A 255 16.27 23.89 2.00
CA SER A 255 17.07 24.71 1.08
C SER A 255 17.93 23.84 0.18
N LEU A 256 17.57 23.81 -1.11
CA LEU A 256 18.32 23.05 -2.13
C LEU A 256 19.56 23.80 -2.65
N ARG A 257 19.89 24.96 -2.08
CA ARG A 257 21.05 25.81 -2.48
C ARG A 257 22.35 25.30 -1.85
N ARG A 258 22.64 24.02 -2.04
CA ARG A 258 23.79 23.33 -1.46
C ARG A 258 24.61 22.69 -2.58
N ARG A 259 25.93 22.70 -2.44
CA ARG A 259 26.86 22.17 -3.45
C ARG A 259 26.64 20.68 -3.67
N GLU A 260 26.30 19.97 -2.61
CA GLU A 260 25.94 18.55 -2.55
C GLU A 260 24.75 18.25 -3.48
N VAL A 261 23.71 19.08 -3.41
CA VAL A 261 22.50 18.94 -4.23
C VAL A 261 22.81 19.23 -5.69
N ALA A 262 23.55 20.32 -5.97
CA ALA A 262 23.95 20.67 -7.33
C ALA A 262 24.81 19.57 -7.97
N GLY A 263 25.78 19.03 -7.24
CA GLY A 263 26.62 17.92 -7.68
C GLY A 263 25.81 16.67 -8.00
N ARG A 264 24.85 16.31 -7.13
CA ARG A 264 23.96 15.16 -7.39
C ARG A 264 23.11 15.38 -8.64
N ILE A 265 22.50 16.54 -8.80
CA ILE A 265 21.67 16.85 -9.98
C ILE A 265 22.50 16.81 -11.26
N ALA A 266 23.75 17.28 -11.22
CA ALA A 266 24.66 17.22 -12.36
C ALA A 266 25.03 15.77 -12.75
N SER A 267 25.12 14.84 -11.78
CA SER A 267 25.37 13.42 -12.06
C SER A 267 24.16 12.63 -12.56
N MET A 268 22.95 13.20 -12.47
CA MET A 268 21.72 12.50 -12.85
C MET A 268 21.54 12.47 -14.37
N SER A 269 20.98 11.37 -14.87
CA SER A 269 20.58 11.27 -16.27
C SER A 269 19.48 12.27 -16.62
N ARG A 270 19.32 12.58 -17.92
CA ARG A 270 18.24 13.47 -18.39
C ARG A 270 16.84 12.99 -17.96
N ALA A 271 16.62 11.67 -17.93
CA ALA A 271 15.35 11.09 -17.51
C ALA A 271 15.08 11.34 -16.02
N GLU A 272 16.10 11.16 -15.18
CA GLU A 272 16.01 11.40 -13.74
C GLU A 272 15.83 12.88 -13.42
N ARG A 273 16.52 13.78 -14.13
CA ARG A 273 16.35 15.23 -13.97
C ARG A 273 14.93 15.66 -14.34
N LYS A 274 14.36 15.14 -15.42
CA LYS A 274 12.95 15.36 -15.77
C LYS A 274 11.99 14.82 -14.70
N ALA A 275 12.27 13.64 -14.13
CA ALA A 275 11.47 13.09 -13.04
C ALA A 275 11.52 13.97 -11.78
N LEU A 276 12.70 14.48 -11.41
CA LEU A 276 12.89 15.43 -10.33
C LEU A 276 12.13 16.74 -10.59
N MET A 277 12.17 17.30 -11.80
CA MET A 277 11.40 18.51 -12.13
C MET A 277 9.89 18.31 -11.98
N ARG A 278 9.35 17.15 -12.44
CA ARG A 278 7.94 16.79 -12.21
C ARG A 278 7.62 16.68 -10.73
N TYR A 279 8.52 16.06 -9.96
CA TYR A 279 8.39 15.94 -8.52
C TYR A 279 8.35 17.32 -7.86
N MET A 280 9.35 18.16 -8.11
CA MET A 280 9.43 19.51 -7.57
C MET A 280 8.23 20.39 -7.96
N ALA A 281 7.74 20.28 -9.20
CA ALA A 281 6.52 20.99 -9.62
C ALA A 281 5.31 20.55 -8.79
N ARG A 282 5.15 19.24 -8.55
CA ARG A 282 4.09 18.68 -7.69
C ARG A 282 4.22 19.11 -6.24
N GLU A 283 5.43 19.19 -5.68
CA GLU A 283 5.67 19.68 -4.32
C GLU A 283 5.50 21.21 -4.19
N GLY A 284 5.28 21.91 -5.31
CA GLY A 284 4.91 23.33 -5.36
C GLY A 284 6.07 24.31 -5.55
N TYR A 285 7.27 23.83 -5.90
CA TYR A 285 8.44 24.70 -6.07
C TYR A 285 8.21 25.81 -7.13
N ALA A 286 8.81 26.99 -6.89
CA ALA A 286 8.72 28.12 -7.79
C ALA A 286 9.70 27.98 -8.98
N PRO A 287 9.37 28.53 -10.18
CA PRO A 287 10.27 28.49 -11.34
C PRO A 287 11.66 29.09 -11.05
N ALA A 288 11.75 30.07 -10.15
CA ALA A 288 13.02 30.67 -9.73
C ALA A 288 13.97 29.69 -9.03
N VAL A 289 13.43 28.68 -8.30
CA VAL A 289 14.26 27.63 -7.68
C VAL A 289 14.77 26.68 -8.75
N LEU A 290 13.91 26.26 -9.69
CA LEU A 290 14.31 25.35 -10.76
C LEU A 290 15.33 25.98 -11.71
N ARG A 291 15.19 27.27 -12.04
CA ARG A 291 16.19 28.05 -12.82
C ARG A 291 17.60 28.00 -12.23
N ARG A 292 17.73 27.87 -10.91
CA ARG A 292 19.04 27.83 -10.24
C ARG A 292 19.64 26.42 -10.17
N LEU A 293 18.83 25.38 -10.32
CA LEU A 293 19.24 23.98 -10.20
C LEU A 293 19.40 23.28 -11.55
N PHE A 294 18.73 23.80 -12.59
CA PHE A 294 18.70 23.21 -13.92
C PHE A 294 19.16 24.22 -14.97
N GLY A 295 19.70 23.71 -16.07
CA GLY A 295 20.24 24.56 -17.14
C GLY A 295 19.14 25.10 -18.06
N ASP A 296 19.49 26.08 -18.89
CA ASP A 296 18.54 26.77 -19.77
C ASP A 296 17.84 25.85 -20.77
N ARG A 297 18.50 24.78 -21.22
CA ARG A 297 17.91 23.76 -22.12
C ARG A 297 16.68 23.06 -21.53
N GLU A 298 16.53 23.06 -20.21
CA GLU A 298 15.42 22.39 -19.51
C GLU A 298 14.32 23.36 -19.11
N ARG A 299 14.55 24.67 -19.30
CA ARG A 299 13.62 25.74 -18.91
C ARG A 299 12.23 25.61 -19.51
N PRO A 300 12.06 25.42 -20.83
CA PRO A 300 10.73 25.27 -21.41
C PRO A 300 9.96 24.10 -20.79
N TYR A 301 10.68 23.04 -20.41
CA TYR A 301 10.08 21.84 -19.86
C TYR A 301 9.54 22.06 -18.45
N TYR A 302 10.32 22.62 -17.52
CA TYR A 302 9.81 22.81 -16.16
C TYR A 302 8.84 23.98 -16.02
N GLU A 303 8.92 25.02 -16.86
CA GLU A 303 7.93 26.10 -16.87
C GLU A 303 6.55 25.54 -17.28
N SER A 304 6.49 24.73 -18.35
CA SER A 304 5.22 24.09 -18.75
C SER A 304 4.64 23.19 -17.65
N LEU A 305 5.49 22.43 -16.94
CA LEU A 305 5.05 21.63 -15.80
C LEU A 305 4.44 22.50 -14.70
N ILE A 306 5.12 23.56 -14.26
CA ILE A 306 4.63 24.42 -13.18
C ILE A 306 3.30 25.06 -13.55
N HIS A 307 3.14 25.54 -14.80
CA HIS A 307 1.86 26.07 -15.29
C HIS A 307 0.74 25.03 -15.26
N SER A 308 1.03 23.76 -15.58
CA SER A 308 0.01 22.69 -15.50
C SER A 308 -0.43 22.36 -14.07
N TYR A 309 0.49 22.40 -13.10
CA TYR A 309 0.19 22.06 -11.69
C TYR A 309 -0.41 23.23 -10.93
N LYS A 310 0.02 24.46 -11.24
CA LYS A 310 -0.48 25.70 -10.64
C LYS A 310 -1.54 26.30 -11.56
N ARG A 311 -2.74 25.70 -11.59
CA ARG A 311 -3.91 26.42 -12.11
C ARG A 311 -4.18 27.62 -11.21
N SER A 312 -4.34 28.79 -11.83
CA SER A 312 -4.80 29.99 -11.13
C SER A 312 -6.14 29.69 -10.45
N LEU A 313 -6.24 29.94 -9.14
CA LEU A 313 -7.51 29.90 -8.41
C LEU A 313 -8.34 31.17 -8.62
N VAL A 314 -7.95 32.04 -9.56
CA VAL A 314 -8.72 33.22 -9.92
C VAL A 314 -9.81 32.79 -10.90
N CYS A 315 -11.01 32.57 -10.36
CA CYS A 315 -12.28 32.72 -11.06
C CYS A 315 -12.81 34.12 -10.79
#